data_AF-A0AAW3H4Z5-F1
#
_entry.id   AF-A0AAW3H4Z5-F1
#
_cell.length_a   1.000
_cell.length_b   1.000
_cell.length_c   1.000
_cell.angle_alpha   90.00
_cell.angle_beta   90.00
_cell.angle_gamma   90.00
#
_symmetry.space_group_name_H-M   'P 1'
#
loop_
_entity.id
_entity.type
_entity.pdbx_description
1 polymer ?
#
loop_
_entity_poly.entity_id
_entity_poly.type
_entity_poly.pdbx_seq_one_letter_code
_entity_poly.pdbx_strand_id
1 'polypeptide(L)'
;MTKKKRKILYSKESIIVIVIFLLLSAVLWIQKSGEQYTVNPEKNIYLKNAPSSNAVFDSLAQDNLVLYDENNDTSRRAKEQFTQILKDMRMGYRLVDISKETIPSFSDYKKVVVLLSDLEGMGDKALEMVDWVEQGGNVLFAVTLSKDSKLTEIEQKLGVSSSSFENAYVKKIYIDKDFMIGGGKSYAIDGAFHSAWSVTLSSDAKVHAWTDDEAKTPLVWEKKHGQGKFVVDNFGIYERAVRGLYAASYSLMTSATAYPVINGTTFYLDDFPSPVPAGDATYIKRDYNMSISDFYTNIWWPDLLKLAETYGIKYTGGVIENYEDDTSGNVHSQKDVDRFKYFGKSLLANGGEISYHGYNHQPLTPKGVDYGDEFPTYKTWKDKKAMASAISELLRFTKELFPKGEKSIYIPPSNVLSKEGREVLREKFPEIKSIASNYFPGKFTYSQEFEVADDGMIEQPRIVSGASWDAYSKLTVFSELNMHYVTTHFLHPDDVMDEDRGAKLGWSKLYKDFQNEIESLYKVVPNIRRLTGSEMAGAVQRYAILTINQNRTDTGLELELGNFHNQAYVMIRLNEGEPGKVKGGKLEHLTGNLYLLEATSAKVSIEVK
;
A
#
# COMPACT_ATOMS: atom_id res chain seq x y z
N MET A 1 42.01 -80.18 -3.22
CA MET A 1 41.09 -79.68 -2.17
C MET A 1 40.48 -78.35 -2.61
N THR A 2 39.20 -78.38 -2.97
CA THR A 2 38.39 -77.23 -3.40
C THR A 2 38.02 -76.35 -2.19
N LYS A 3 38.46 -75.08 -2.17
CA LYS A 3 38.01 -74.09 -1.17
C LYS A 3 36.58 -73.67 -1.49
N LYS A 4 35.63 -74.06 -0.62
CA LYS A 4 34.21 -73.65 -0.63
C LYS A 4 34.09 -72.12 -0.68
N LYS A 5 33.38 -71.60 -1.70
CA LYS A 5 32.82 -70.24 -1.66
C LYS A 5 31.78 -70.20 -0.52
N ARG A 6 32.03 -69.43 0.54
CA ARG A 6 31.01 -69.10 1.55
C ARG A 6 29.92 -68.27 0.86
N LYS A 7 28.75 -68.87 0.61
CA LYS A 7 27.53 -68.10 0.35
C LYS A 7 27.11 -67.47 1.67
N ILE A 8 27.19 -66.15 1.77
CA ILE A 8 26.57 -65.39 2.85
C ILE A 8 25.07 -65.49 2.61
N LEU A 9 24.38 -66.36 3.36
CA LEU A 9 22.92 -66.34 3.43
C LEU A 9 22.55 -65.28 4.46
N TYR A 10 22.04 -64.13 4.00
CA TYR A 10 21.37 -63.18 4.88
C TYR A 10 20.08 -63.84 5.38
N SER A 11 19.86 -63.82 6.69
CA SER A 11 18.61 -64.32 7.27
C SER A 11 17.44 -63.43 6.81
N LYS A 12 16.20 -63.95 6.75
CA LYS A 12 15.03 -63.16 6.33
C LYS A 12 14.87 -61.91 7.20
N GLU A 13 15.22 -62.02 8.48
CA GLU A 13 15.20 -60.94 9.46
C GLU A 13 16.24 -59.85 9.11
N SER A 14 17.43 -60.24 8.64
CA SER A 14 18.47 -59.30 8.21
C SER A 14 18.02 -58.47 6.99
N ILE A 15 17.29 -59.10 6.07
CA ILE A 15 16.74 -58.42 4.90
C ILE A 15 15.64 -57.43 5.31
N ILE A 16 14.76 -57.81 6.25
CA ILE A 16 13.70 -56.92 6.77
C ILE A 16 14.31 -55.67 7.43
N VAL A 17 15.34 -55.83 8.26
CA VAL A 17 16.00 -54.69 8.91
C VAL A 17 16.65 -53.76 7.89
N ILE A 18 17.30 -54.30 6.85
CA ILE A 18 17.89 -53.49 5.78
C ILE A 18 16.81 -52.73 5.01
N VAL A 19 15.68 -53.37 4.70
CA VAL A 19 14.56 -52.72 4.01
C VAL A 19 13.98 -51.58 4.86
N ILE A 20 13.77 -51.80 6.16
CA ILE A 20 13.31 -50.74 7.08
C ILE A 20 14.33 -49.59 7.12
N PHE A 21 15.62 -49.89 7.22
CA PHE A 21 16.67 -48.88 7.24
C PHE A 21 16.73 -48.09 5.93
N LEU A 22 16.57 -48.74 4.77
CA LEU A 22 16.51 -48.09 3.47
C LEU A 22 15.25 -47.23 3.32
N LEU A 23 14.10 -47.68 3.84
CA LEU A 23 12.87 -46.89 3.85
C LEU A 23 13.01 -45.65 4.74
N LEU A 24 13.54 -45.80 5.95
CA LEU A 24 13.84 -44.67 6.84
C LEU A 24 14.86 -43.71 6.21
N SER A 25 15.91 -44.24 5.58
CA SER A 25 16.91 -43.44 4.88
C SER A 25 16.32 -42.71 3.67
N ALA A 26 15.40 -43.34 2.93
CA ALA A 26 14.69 -42.70 1.82
C ALA A 26 13.74 -41.61 2.32
N VAL A 27 13.01 -41.84 3.41
CA VAL A 27 12.15 -40.83 4.05
C VAL A 27 12.97 -39.65 4.56
N LEU A 28 14.09 -39.91 5.25
CA LEU A 28 15.02 -38.87 5.71
C LEU A 28 15.66 -38.14 4.54
N TRP A 29 16.00 -38.84 3.45
CA TRP A 29 16.54 -38.21 2.25
C TRP A 29 15.50 -37.33 1.56
N ILE A 30 14.24 -37.77 1.45
CA ILE A 30 13.13 -36.96 0.93
C ILE A 30 12.91 -35.73 1.82
N GLN A 31 12.81 -35.91 3.15
CA GLN A 31 12.68 -34.80 4.10
C GLN A 31 13.85 -33.81 4.00
N LYS A 32 15.10 -34.30 3.91
CA LYS A 32 16.30 -33.45 3.84
C LYS A 32 16.51 -32.83 2.46
N SER A 33 16.03 -33.47 1.39
CA SER A 33 16.08 -32.91 0.04
C SER A 33 15.18 -31.68 -0.11
N GLY A 34 14.17 -31.55 0.78
CA GLY A 34 13.19 -30.48 0.79
C GLY A 34 12.23 -30.57 -0.39
N GLU A 35 11.24 -29.69 -0.41
CA GLU A 35 10.30 -29.60 -1.54
C GLU A 35 11.04 -29.21 -2.83
N GLN A 36 10.80 -29.99 -3.88
CA GLN A 36 11.22 -29.60 -5.23
C GLN A 36 10.34 -28.44 -5.67
N TYR A 37 10.95 -27.37 -6.17
CA TYR A 37 10.21 -26.20 -6.63
C TYR A 37 10.55 -25.90 -8.09
N THR A 38 9.53 -25.46 -8.81
CA THR A 38 9.63 -24.90 -10.15
C THR A 38 9.17 -23.47 -10.09
N VAL A 39 10.03 -22.55 -10.45
CA VAL A 39 9.62 -21.16 -10.65
C VAL A 39 9.32 -20.99 -12.13
N ASN A 40 8.20 -20.34 -12.45
CA ASN A 40 7.91 -19.97 -13.83
C ASN A 40 9.00 -19.00 -14.31
N PRO A 41 9.79 -19.36 -15.34
CA PRO A 41 10.82 -18.48 -15.86
C PRO A 41 10.16 -17.29 -16.57
N GLU A 42 10.57 -16.08 -16.19
CA GLU A 42 10.32 -14.79 -16.83
C GLU A 42 8.85 -14.49 -17.23
N LYS A 43 8.11 -13.85 -16.33
CA LYS A 43 7.14 -12.85 -16.76
C LYS A 43 7.93 -11.56 -17.07
N ASN A 44 7.60 -10.84 -18.15
CA ASN A 44 8.07 -9.46 -18.36
C ASN A 44 7.44 -8.54 -17.27
N ILE A 45 7.89 -8.70 -16.02
CA ILE A 45 7.39 -7.99 -14.84
C ILE A 45 7.69 -6.51 -15.02
N TYR A 46 8.98 -6.21 -15.21
CA TYR A 46 9.49 -4.85 -15.33
C TYR A 46 9.52 -4.37 -16.79
N LEU A 47 9.12 -3.12 -16.96
CA LEU A 47 9.28 -2.36 -18.19
C LEU A 47 10.73 -1.91 -18.34
N LYS A 48 11.20 -1.90 -19.59
CA LYS A 48 12.50 -1.30 -19.94
C LYS A 48 12.31 0.19 -20.18
N ASN A 49 13.19 1.01 -19.63
CA ASN A 49 13.23 2.47 -19.84
C ASN A 49 11.91 3.18 -19.49
N ALA A 50 11.24 2.79 -18.40
CA ALA A 50 10.07 3.50 -17.91
C ALA A 50 10.45 4.93 -17.47
N PRO A 51 9.65 5.96 -17.80
CA PRO A 51 9.86 7.30 -17.26
C PRO A 51 9.61 7.33 -15.74
N SER A 52 10.10 8.35 -15.05
CA SER A 52 9.77 8.55 -13.64
C SER A 52 8.34 9.08 -13.47
N SER A 53 7.76 8.86 -12.29
CA SER A 53 6.44 9.40 -11.95
C SER A 53 6.42 10.93 -12.04
N ASN A 54 7.50 11.60 -11.65
CA ASN A 54 7.61 13.06 -11.74
C ASN A 54 7.59 13.52 -13.20
N ALA A 55 8.43 12.91 -14.06
CA ALA A 55 8.46 13.26 -15.49
C ALA A 55 7.09 13.06 -16.17
N VAL A 56 6.35 12.02 -15.79
CA VAL A 56 4.99 11.80 -16.29
C VAL A 56 4.02 12.86 -15.77
N PHE A 57 4.05 13.15 -14.47
CA PHE A 57 3.17 14.15 -13.87
C PHE A 57 3.42 15.56 -14.43
N ASP A 58 4.68 15.96 -14.60
CA ASP A 58 5.08 17.26 -15.14
C ASP A 58 4.65 17.46 -16.60
N SER A 59 4.35 16.37 -17.32
CA SER A 59 3.85 16.41 -18.70
C SER A 59 2.34 16.66 -18.81
N LEU A 60 1.60 16.61 -17.69
CA LEU A 60 0.15 16.75 -17.68
C LEU A 60 -0.28 18.21 -17.90
N ALA A 61 -1.42 18.39 -18.58
CA ALA A 61 -2.06 19.70 -18.66
C ALA A 61 -2.54 20.16 -17.27
N GLN A 62 -2.28 21.42 -16.94
CA GLN A 62 -2.67 22.03 -15.66
C GLN A 62 -4.12 22.54 -15.70
N ASP A 63 -5.05 21.62 -15.94
CA ASP A 63 -6.48 21.94 -16.11
C ASP A 63 -7.23 22.11 -14.78
N ASN A 64 -6.56 21.98 -13.63
CA ASN A 64 -7.14 22.12 -12.30
C ASN A 64 -6.44 23.23 -11.51
N LEU A 65 -7.16 23.88 -10.62
CA LEU A 65 -6.62 24.90 -9.71
C LEU A 65 -6.67 24.39 -8.27
N VAL A 66 -5.58 24.59 -7.52
CA VAL A 66 -5.52 24.32 -6.09
C VAL A 66 -5.18 25.61 -5.36
N LEU A 67 -6.08 26.08 -4.51
CA LEU A 67 -5.91 27.27 -3.68
C LEU A 67 -5.48 26.87 -2.28
N TYR A 68 -4.44 27.53 -1.76
CA TYR A 68 -3.96 27.30 -0.41
C TYR A 68 -3.38 28.59 0.19
N ASP A 69 -3.17 28.61 1.51
CA ASP A 69 -2.52 29.69 2.24
C ASP A 69 -1.31 29.14 3.00
N GLU A 70 -0.10 29.56 2.63
CA GLU A 70 1.12 29.11 3.31
C GLU A 70 1.18 29.57 4.78
N ASN A 71 0.48 30.63 5.16
CA ASN A 71 0.45 31.12 6.54
C ASN A 71 -0.50 30.32 7.45
N ASN A 72 -1.33 29.44 6.89
CA ASN A 72 -2.30 28.63 7.62
C ASN A 72 -1.83 27.17 7.76
N ASP A 73 -1.67 26.70 9.00
CA ASP A 73 -1.15 25.36 9.31
C ASP A 73 -2.03 24.22 8.78
N THR A 74 -3.35 24.40 8.79
CA THR A 74 -4.29 23.43 8.22
C THR A 74 -4.16 23.38 6.71
N SER A 75 -4.07 24.56 6.07
CA SER A 75 -3.86 24.66 4.62
C SER A 75 -2.54 24.02 4.19
N ARG A 76 -1.44 24.24 4.92
CA ARG A 76 -0.14 23.59 4.62
C ARG A 76 -0.21 22.07 4.70
N ARG A 77 -0.82 21.52 5.76
CA ARG A 77 -1.00 20.06 5.90
C ARG A 77 -1.88 19.49 4.79
N ALA A 78 -2.98 20.17 4.46
CA ALA A 78 -3.86 19.76 3.36
C ALA A 78 -3.15 19.82 2.00
N LYS A 79 -2.33 20.86 1.75
CA LYS A 79 -1.51 21.01 0.54
C LYS A 79 -0.58 19.82 0.34
N GLU A 80 0.12 19.39 1.39
CA GLU A 80 1.00 18.21 1.33
C GLU A 80 0.24 16.95 0.91
N GLN A 81 -0.99 16.75 1.38
CA GLN A 81 -1.79 15.58 0.98
C GLN A 81 -2.35 15.74 -0.44
N PHE A 82 -2.92 16.88 -0.79
CA PHE A 82 -3.58 17.09 -2.08
C PHE A 82 -2.62 17.13 -3.26
N THR A 83 -1.41 17.65 -3.06
CA THR A 83 -0.36 17.58 -4.10
C THR A 83 -0.04 16.13 -4.46
N GLN A 84 0.08 15.24 -3.47
CA GLN A 84 0.28 13.82 -3.71
C GLN A 84 -0.97 13.12 -4.25
N ILE A 85 -2.17 13.40 -3.71
CA ILE A 85 -3.44 12.82 -4.22
C ILE A 85 -3.62 13.12 -5.70
N LEU A 86 -3.46 14.38 -6.13
CA LEU A 86 -3.63 14.76 -7.52
C LEU A 86 -2.51 14.21 -8.41
N LYS A 87 -1.27 14.11 -7.90
CA LYS A 87 -0.18 13.41 -8.58
C LYS A 87 -0.57 11.97 -8.87
N ASP A 88 -0.99 11.23 -7.86
CA ASP A 88 -1.38 9.82 -7.93
C ASP A 88 -2.61 9.58 -8.82
N MET A 89 -3.61 10.47 -8.76
CA MET A 89 -4.78 10.42 -9.65
C MET A 89 -4.49 10.85 -11.10
N ARG A 90 -3.27 11.35 -11.40
CA ARG A 90 -2.88 11.94 -12.70
C ARG A 90 -3.73 13.15 -13.10
N MET A 91 -3.95 14.03 -12.13
CA MET A 91 -4.69 15.27 -12.30
C MET A 91 -3.70 16.44 -12.28
N GLY A 92 -3.31 16.96 -13.44
CA GLY A 92 -2.41 18.12 -13.52
C GLY A 92 -3.07 19.36 -12.94
N TYR A 93 -2.33 20.16 -12.17
CA TYR A 93 -2.87 21.33 -11.47
C TYR A 93 -1.90 22.51 -11.46
N ARG A 94 -2.46 23.72 -11.31
CA ARG A 94 -1.74 24.91 -10.87
C ARG A 94 -2.00 25.13 -9.38
N LEU A 95 -0.92 25.28 -8.61
CA LEU A 95 -0.98 25.61 -7.20
C LEU A 95 -0.88 27.13 -7.03
N VAL A 96 -1.75 27.74 -6.23
CA VAL A 96 -1.77 29.19 -5.96
C VAL A 96 -1.80 29.45 -4.47
N ASP A 97 -0.76 30.11 -3.97
CA ASP A 97 -0.69 30.64 -2.61
C ASP A 97 -1.41 31.98 -2.54
N ILE A 98 -2.61 32.00 -1.96
CA ILE A 98 -3.45 33.20 -1.92
C ILE A 98 -2.84 34.31 -1.04
N SER A 99 -1.86 33.98 -0.20
CA SER A 99 -1.15 34.98 0.61
C SER A 99 -0.07 35.73 -0.17
N LYS A 100 0.31 35.24 -1.35
CA LYS A 100 1.40 35.79 -2.18
C LYS A 100 0.95 36.19 -3.58
N GLU A 101 -0.08 35.55 -4.10
CA GLU A 101 -0.53 35.70 -5.48
C GLU A 101 -2.02 35.98 -5.56
N THR A 102 -2.43 36.71 -6.60
CA THR A 102 -3.84 36.93 -6.91
C THR A 102 -4.48 35.65 -7.46
N ILE A 103 -5.68 35.31 -6.97
CA ILE A 103 -6.45 34.18 -7.49
C ILE A 103 -6.77 34.42 -8.98
N PRO A 104 -6.40 33.48 -9.89
CA PRO A 104 -6.65 33.61 -11.32
C PRO A 104 -8.14 33.46 -11.66
N SER A 105 -8.49 33.63 -12.94
CA SER A 105 -9.84 33.32 -13.43
C SER A 105 -10.14 31.83 -13.26
N PHE A 106 -11.28 31.50 -12.65
CA PHE A 106 -11.72 30.11 -12.51
C PHE A 106 -12.09 29.47 -13.85
N SER A 107 -12.45 30.28 -14.85
CA SER A 107 -12.86 29.81 -16.18
C SER A 107 -11.72 29.16 -16.98
N ASP A 108 -10.47 29.34 -16.55
CA ASP A 108 -9.30 28.70 -17.17
C ASP A 108 -9.13 27.23 -16.74
N TYR A 109 -9.93 26.76 -15.77
CA TYR A 109 -9.79 25.44 -15.15
C TYR A 109 -11.10 24.65 -15.23
N LYS A 110 -10.98 23.31 -15.18
CA LYS A 110 -12.10 22.36 -15.13
C LYS A 110 -12.62 22.15 -13.71
N LYS A 111 -11.73 22.21 -12.72
CA LYS A 111 -12.02 21.99 -11.30
C LYS A 111 -11.17 22.93 -10.44
N VAL A 112 -11.73 23.33 -9.29
CA VAL A 112 -11.02 24.08 -8.25
C VAL A 112 -11.06 23.30 -6.95
N VAL A 113 -9.90 23.10 -6.32
CA VAL A 113 -9.77 22.54 -4.97
C VAL A 113 -9.38 23.68 -4.03
N VAL A 114 -10.19 23.91 -3.00
CA VAL A 114 -9.98 24.96 -1.99
C VAL A 114 -9.46 24.31 -0.71
N LEU A 115 -8.24 24.64 -0.34
CA LEU A 115 -7.57 24.17 0.88
C LEU A 115 -7.53 25.27 1.94
N LEU A 116 -8.57 26.09 2.03
CA LEU A 116 -8.68 27.25 2.91
C LEU A 116 -9.76 27.01 3.97
N SER A 117 -9.39 27.10 5.25
CA SER A 117 -10.34 26.92 6.36
C SER A 117 -11.29 28.10 6.48
N ASP A 118 -10.77 29.32 6.30
CA ASP A 118 -11.52 30.56 6.21
C ASP A 118 -11.40 31.13 4.79
N LEU A 119 -12.44 31.81 4.34
CA LEU A 119 -12.58 32.32 2.98
C LEU A 119 -12.37 33.84 2.89
N GLU A 120 -12.02 34.51 3.99
CA GLU A 120 -11.76 35.95 4.04
C GLU A 120 -10.72 36.37 3.01
N GLY A 121 -9.63 35.60 2.89
CA GLY A 121 -8.55 35.84 1.92
C GLY A 121 -8.98 35.75 0.45
N MET A 122 -10.15 35.18 0.14
CA MET A 122 -10.69 35.16 -1.22
C MET A 122 -11.36 36.48 -1.61
N GLY A 123 -11.89 37.26 -0.65
CA GLY A 123 -12.66 38.47 -0.96
C GLY A 123 -13.78 38.20 -1.98
N ASP A 124 -13.90 39.08 -2.99
CA ASP A 124 -14.92 38.98 -4.03
C ASP A 124 -14.80 37.71 -4.90
N LYS A 125 -13.63 37.06 -4.90
CA LYS A 125 -13.43 35.79 -5.61
C LYS A 125 -14.29 34.66 -5.08
N ALA A 126 -14.75 34.72 -3.82
CA ALA A 126 -15.69 33.73 -3.30
C ALA A 126 -17.02 33.75 -4.07
N LEU A 127 -17.55 34.94 -4.39
CA LEU A 127 -18.78 35.09 -5.17
C LEU A 127 -18.54 34.80 -6.66
N GLU A 128 -17.43 35.27 -7.23
CA GLU A 128 -17.08 34.91 -8.62
C GLU A 128 -16.97 33.39 -8.82
N MET A 129 -16.48 32.66 -7.81
CA MET A 129 -16.43 31.20 -7.83
C MET A 129 -17.83 30.59 -7.83
N VAL A 130 -18.78 31.15 -7.06
CA VAL A 130 -20.18 30.70 -7.07
C VAL A 130 -20.81 30.92 -8.45
N ASP A 131 -20.63 32.09 -9.05
CA ASP A 131 -21.14 32.40 -10.38
C ASP A 131 -20.55 31.47 -11.45
N TRP A 132 -19.26 31.16 -11.34
CA TRP A 132 -18.60 30.18 -12.21
C TRP A 132 -19.16 28.76 -12.03
N VAL A 133 -19.43 28.33 -10.80
CA VAL A 133 -20.08 27.04 -10.53
C VAL A 133 -21.49 27.00 -11.13
N GLU A 134 -22.26 28.08 -11.05
CA GLU A 134 -23.58 28.16 -11.68
C GLU A 134 -23.52 27.89 -13.20
N GLN A 135 -22.41 28.29 -13.84
CA GLN A 135 -22.15 28.11 -15.27
C GLN A 135 -21.54 26.73 -15.65
N GLY A 136 -21.32 25.83 -14.68
CA GLY A 136 -20.76 24.49 -14.93
C GLY A 136 -19.41 24.22 -14.27
N GLY A 137 -18.86 25.20 -13.54
CA GLY A 137 -17.67 25.02 -12.73
C GLY A 137 -17.87 24.02 -11.58
N ASN A 138 -16.79 23.42 -11.11
CA ASN A 138 -16.86 22.42 -10.04
C ASN A 138 -15.81 22.72 -8.98
N VAL A 139 -16.25 22.76 -7.72
CA VAL A 139 -15.42 23.13 -6.57
C VAL A 139 -15.46 22.06 -5.50
N LEU A 140 -14.28 21.69 -4.98
CA LEU A 140 -14.11 20.88 -3.79
C LEU A 140 -13.54 21.75 -2.67
N PHE A 141 -14.28 21.90 -1.58
CA PHE A 141 -13.74 22.39 -0.31
C PHE A 141 -13.18 21.20 0.46
N ALA A 142 -11.85 21.11 0.48
CA ALA A 142 -11.12 19.92 0.94
C ALA A 142 -10.59 20.06 2.37
N VAL A 143 -11.03 21.09 3.07
CA VAL A 143 -10.72 21.36 4.48
C VAL A 143 -12.00 21.75 5.20
N THR A 144 -12.09 21.43 6.49
CA THR A 144 -13.19 21.87 7.35
C THR A 144 -13.27 23.39 7.32
N LEU A 145 -14.39 23.91 6.85
CA LEU A 145 -14.67 25.33 6.78
C LEU A 145 -14.97 25.89 8.17
N SER A 146 -14.45 27.09 8.42
CA SER A 146 -14.67 27.86 9.63
C SER A 146 -15.59 29.03 9.32
N LYS A 147 -16.56 29.28 10.19
CA LYS A 147 -17.57 30.32 9.94
C LYS A 147 -16.94 31.72 9.99
N ASP A 148 -16.96 32.40 8.86
CA ASP A 148 -16.52 33.79 8.68
C ASP A 148 -17.52 34.59 7.83
N SER A 149 -17.21 35.85 7.51
CA SER A 149 -18.15 36.71 6.77
C SER A 149 -18.36 36.23 5.33
N LYS A 150 -17.31 35.75 4.67
CA LYS A 150 -17.34 35.28 3.29
C LYS A 150 -18.04 33.93 3.16
N LEU A 151 -17.80 33.00 4.07
CA LEU A 151 -18.53 31.75 4.12
C LEU A 151 -20.02 31.99 4.37
N THR A 152 -20.37 32.95 5.24
CA THR A 152 -21.78 33.30 5.51
C THR A 152 -22.50 33.78 4.24
N GLU A 153 -21.81 34.46 3.32
CA GLU A 153 -22.38 34.89 2.03
C GLU A 153 -22.71 33.71 1.10
N ILE A 154 -21.96 32.59 1.19
CA ILE A 154 -22.06 31.47 0.24
C ILE A 154 -22.57 30.15 0.83
N GLU A 155 -22.69 30.00 2.16
CA GLU A 155 -22.96 28.70 2.81
C GLU A 155 -24.26 28.03 2.31
N GLN A 156 -25.29 28.82 2.01
CA GLN A 156 -26.53 28.31 1.42
C GLN A 156 -26.33 27.69 0.03
N LYS A 157 -25.35 28.20 -0.75
CA LYS A 157 -24.98 27.66 -2.07
C LYS A 157 -24.28 26.30 -1.94
N LEU A 158 -23.61 26.07 -0.82
CA LEU A 158 -23.00 24.80 -0.45
C LEU A 158 -24.02 23.79 0.10
N GLY A 159 -25.30 24.18 0.21
CA GLY A 159 -26.36 23.35 0.75
C GLY A 159 -26.51 23.43 2.27
N VAL A 160 -25.92 24.42 2.93
CA VAL A 160 -26.02 24.59 4.38
C VAL A 160 -27.23 25.48 4.71
N SER A 161 -28.21 24.92 5.43
CA SER A 161 -29.40 25.67 5.86
C SER A 161 -29.19 26.41 7.17
N SER A 162 -28.33 25.88 8.04
CA SER A 162 -27.93 26.51 9.30
C SER A 162 -26.58 25.97 9.75
N SER A 163 -25.78 26.81 10.41
CA SER A 163 -24.43 26.47 10.83
C SER A 163 -24.06 27.11 12.18
N SER A 164 -23.16 26.45 12.91
CA SER A 164 -22.55 26.93 14.16
C SER A 164 -21.15 27.50 13.92
N PHE A 165 -20.62 28.23 14.91
CA PHE A 165 -19.18 28.54 15.02
C PHE A 165 -18.39 27.37 15.63
N GLU A 166 -19.08 26.41 16.24
CA GLU A 166 -18.46 25.27 16.93
C GLU A 166 -18.30 24.06 16.01
N ASN A 167 -17.24 23.30 16.26
CA ASN A 167 -17.02 22.00 15.61
C ASN A 167 -17.63 20.86 16.40
N ALA A 168 -18.16 19.86 15.70
CA ALA A 168 -18.61 18.59 16.25
C ALA A 168 -17.43 17.63 16.47
N TYR A 169 -17.56 16.79 17.49
CA TYR A 169 -16.57 15.76 17.84
C TYR A 169 -16.69 14.54 16.90
N VAL A 170 -15.62 14.19 16.20
CA VAL A 170 -15.63 13.07 15.23
C VAL A 170 -14.91 11.86 15.79
N LYS A 171 -15.67 10.94 16.40
CA LYS A 171 -15.14 9.67 16.94
C LYS A 171 -15.10 8.55 15.90
N LYS A 172 -16.11 8.53 15.03
CA LYS A 172 -16.31 7.50 14.01
C LYS A 172 -16.96 8.13 12.79
N ILE A 173 -16.49 7.74 11.61
CA ILE A 173 -17.05 8.16 10.33
C ILE A 173 -17.84 6.98 9.77
N TYR A 174 -19.15 7.15 9.62
CA TYR A 174 -19.99 6.23 8.85
C TYR A 174 -19.91 6.61 7.38
N ILE A 175 -19.57 5.65 6.54
CA ILE A 175 -19.47 5.81 5.08
C ILE A 175 -20.71 5.22 4.44
N ASP A 176 -21.37 5.96 3.55
CA ASP A 176 -22.50 5.42 2.79
C ASP A 176 -22.10 4.19 1.97
N LYS A 177 -22.98 3.19 1.91
CA LYS A 177 -22.70 1.90 1.25
C LYS A 177 -22.37 2.03 -0.24
N ASP A 178 -22.95 3.02 -0.91
CA ASP A 178 -22.85 3.21 -2.36
C ASP A 178 -21.75 4.24 -2.72
N PHE A 179 -21.06 4.81 -1.71
CA PHE A 179 -20.04 5.82 -1.93
C PHE A 179 -18.65 5.24 -2.21
N MET A 180 -18.15 4.36 -1.34
CA MET A 180 -16.76 3.86 -1.37
C MET A 180 -16.69 2.35 -1.16
N ILE A 181 -15.65 1.71 -1.70
CA ILE A 181 -15.37 0.29 -1.49
C ILE A 181 -15.21 0.04 0.01
N GLY A 182 -16.02 -0.86 0.57
CA GLY A 182 -16.06 -1.10 2.02
C GLY A 182 -16.92 -0.09 2.80
N GLY A 183 -17.78 0.68 2.12
CA GLY A 183 -18.82 1.51 2.74
C GLY A 183 -19.94 0.69 3.41
N GLY A 184 -20.91 1.39 4.01
CA GLY A 184 -22.03 0.80 4.74
C GLY A 184 -21.70 0.45 6.19
N LYS A 185 -20.57 0.95 6.70
CA LYS A 185 -20.09 0.74 8.06
C LYS A 185 -19.28 1.94 8.55
N SER A 186 -18.98 1.91 9.84
CA SER A 186 -18.23 2.96 10.53
C SER A 186 -16.75 2.62 10.66
N TYR A 187 -15.90 3.64 10.55
CA TYR A 187 -14.47 3.57 10.84
C TYR A 187 -14.16 4.48 12.02
N ALA A 188 -13.47 3.93 13.02
CA ALA A 188 -13.06 4.70 14.19
C ALA A 188 -11.87 5.60 13.85
N ILE A 189 -11.90 6.81 14.39
CA ILE A 189 -10.80 7.77 14.29
C ILE A 189 -9.95 7.63 15.54
N ASP A 190 -8.69 7.24 15.35
CA ASP A 190 -7.72 7.28 16.44
C ASP A 190 -7.39 8.74 16.77
N GLY A 191 -7.28 9.05 18.07
CA GLY A 191 -7.10 10.45 18.51
C GLY A 191 -8.26 11.39 18.19
N ALA A 192 -9.50 10.90 18.17
CA ALA A 192 -10.72 11.68 17.88
C ALA A 192 -10.78 13.07 18.56
N PHE A 193 -11.24 14.08 17.81
CA PHE A 193 -11.24 15.50 18.22
C PHE A 193 -12.43 16.27 17.59
N HIS A 194 -12.61 17.55 17.97
CA HIS A 194 -13.62 18.43 17.39
C HIS A 194 -13.13 18.97 16.05
N SER A 195 -13.52 18.33 14.95
CA SER A 195 -12.92 18.52 13.63
C SER A 195 -13.91 18.86 12.51
N ALA A 196 -15.21 18.67 12.74
CA ALA A 196 -16.24 18.86 11.73
C ALA A 196 -17.07 20.12 12.01
N TRP A 197 -17.24 20.98 11.03
CA TRP A 197 -18.13 22.13 11.13
C TRP A 197 -19.57 21.66 11.40
N SER A 198 -20.18 22.17 12.47
CA SER A 198 -21.54 21.77 12.84
C SER A 198 -22.57 22.44 11.92
N VAL A 199 -23.16 21.65 11.03
CA VAL A 199 -24.11 22.11 10.01
C VAL A 199 -25.37 21.27 9.93
N THR A 200 -26.45 21.93 9.53
CA THR A 200 -27.65 21.27 8.98
C THR A 200 -27.67 21.56 7.49
N LEU A 201 -27.87 20.51 6.69
CA LEU A 201 -27.93 20.64 5.24
C LEU A 201 -29.38 20.73 4.75
N SER A 202 -29.56 21.39 3.62
CA SER A 202 -30.81 21.41 2.87
C SER A 202 -31.11 20.02 2.28
N SER A 203 -32.39 19.73 2.05
CA SER A 203 -32.85 18.40 1.57
C SER A 203 -32.36 18.04 0.17
N ASP A 204 -31.85 19.00 -0.58
CA ASP A 204 -31.29 18.84 -1.92
C ASP A 204 -29.74 18.74 -1.94
N ALA A 205 -29.10 18.67 -0.77
CA ALA A 205 -27.73 18.21 -0.61
C ALA A 205 -27.68 16.68 -0.45
N LYS A 206 -26.70 16.03 -1.07
CA LYS A 206 -26.50 14.59 -0.96
C LYS A 206 -25.31 14.27 -0.06
N VAL A 207 -25.58 13.62 1.07
CA VAL A 207 -24.57 13.24 2.06
C VAL A 207 -23.99 11.86 1.73
N HIS A 208 -22.68 11.74 1.81
CA HIS A 208 -21.92 10.52 1.51
C HIS A 208 -21.22 9.92 2.73
N ALA A 209 -20.97 10.73 3.77
CA ALA A 209 -20.44 10.28 5.04
C ALA A 209 -20.94 11.19 6.17
N TRP A 210 -21.09 10.63 7.39
CA TRP A 210 -21.54 11.35 8.58
C TRP A 210 -20.94 10.75 9.86
N THR A 211 -21.03 11.47 10.99
CA THR A 211 -20.63 10.93 12.29
C THR A 211 -21.50 9.74 12.69
N ASP A 212 -20.90 8.66 13.18
CA ASP A 212 -21.64 7.50 13.70
C ASP A 212 -22.12 7.74 15.14
N ASP A 213 -23.03 8.70 15.29
CA ASP A 213 -23.70 9.09 16.53
C ASP A 213 -25.13 9.57 16.25
N GLU A 214 -25.84 10.02 17.29
CA GLU A 214 -27.21 10.51 17.16
C GLU A 214 -27.31 11.80 16.33
N ALA A 215 -26.27 12.63 16.35
CA ALA A 215 -26.24 13.91 15.64
C ALA A 215 -26.12 13.72 14.13
N LYS A 216 -25.40 12.68 13.68
CA LYS A 216 -25.15 12.38 12.25
C LYS A 216 -24.64 13.61 11.49
N THR A 217 -23.70 14.33 12.09
CA THR A 217 -23.08 15.52 11.49
C THR A 217 -22.52 15.16 10.11
N PRO A 218 -22.90 15.87 9.03
CA PRO A 218 -22.39 15.60 7.69
C PRO A 218 -20.88 15.81 7.58
N LEU A 219 -20.18 14.82 7.02
CA LEU A 219 -18.72 14.83 6.89
C LEU A 219 -18.26 14.89 5.42
N VAL A 220 -19.06 14.37 4.49
CA VAL A 220 -18.84 14.52 3.05
C VAL A 220 -20.19 14.73 2.39
N TRP A 221 -20.36 15.78 1.59
CA TRP A 221 -21.58 15.98 0.81
C TRP A 221 -21.32 16.68 -0.54
N GLU A 222 -22.27 16.52 -1.46
CA GLU A 222 -22.32 17.27 -2.71
C GLU A 222 -23.61 18.07 -2.85
N LYS A 223 -23.53 19.21 -3.54
CA LYS A 223 -24.65 20.08 -3.84
C LYS A 223 -24.56 20.59 -5.27
N LYS A 224 -25.56 20.26 -6.10
CA LYS A 224 -25.71 20.89 -7.43
C LYS A 224 -26.07 22.37 -7.28
N HIS A 225 -25.42 23.21 -8.07
CA HIS A 225 -25.66 24.64 -8.14
C HIS A 225 -25.53 25.09 -9.61
N GLY A 226 -26.65 25.49 -10.23
CA GLY A 226 -26.71 25.70 -11.67
C GLY A 226 -26.34 24.44 -12.46
N GLN A 227 -25.41 24.57 -13.40
CA GLN A 227 -24.88 23.46 -14.21
C GLN A 227 -23.69 22.75 -13.55
N GLY A 228 -23.11 23.34 -12.50
CA GLY A 228 -21.98 22.80 -11.76
C GLY A 228 -22.37 22.23 -10.40
N LYS A 229 -21.36 22.01 -9.55
CA LYS A 229 -21.57 21.54 -8.18
C LYS A 229 -20.45 21.90 -7.22
N PHE A 230 -20.82 21.91 -5.94
CA PHE A 230 -19.92 21.93 -4.80
C PHE A 230 -19.81 20.54 -4.19
N VAL A 231 -18.61 20.18 -3.76
CA VAL A 231 -18.32 19.04 -2.88
C VAL A 231 -17.61 19.59 -1.64
N VAL A 232 -17.96 19.09 -0.46
CA VAL A 232 -17.37 19.56 0.80
C VAL A 232 -16.93 18.38 1.64
N ASP A 233 -15.66 18.42 2.07
CA ASP A 233 -15.06 17.53 3.04
C ASP A 233 -14.95 18.24 4.40
N ASN A 234 -15.63 17.69 5.39
CA ASN A 234 -15.86 18.30 6.70
C ASN A 234 -15.42 17.40 7.86
N PHE A 235 -14.39 16.57 7.65
CA PHE A 235 -13.89 15.64 8.68
C PHE A 235 -12.58 16.09 9.34
N GLY A 236 -11.88 17.08 8.76
CA GLY A 236 -10.76 17.78 9.40
C GLY A 236 -9.47 16.98 9.62
N ILE A 237 -9.25 15.88 8.90
CA ILE A 237 -8.06 15.01 9.04
C ILE A 237 -7.19 15.15 7.77
N TYR A 238 -5.95 15.60 7.92
CA TYR A 238 -5.07 15.94 6.78
C TYR A 238 -3.80 15.08 6.76
N GLU A 239 -3.98 13.76 6.64
CA GLU A 239 -2.91 12.77 6.74
C GLU A 239 -2.98 11.72 5.63
N ARG A 240 -1.87 10.97 5.42
CA ARG A 240 -1.80 9.88 4.43
C ARG A 240 -2.92 8.85 4.59
N ALA A 241 -3.28 8.53 5.84
CA ALA A 241 -4.26 7.51 6.19
C ALA A 241 -5.69 7.76 5.65
N VAL A 242 -6.02 8.97 5.20
CA VAL A 242 -7.37 9.34 4.72
C VAL A 242 -7.40 9.86 3.27
N ARG A 243 -6.28 9.77 2.54
CA ARG A 243 -6.20 10.23 1.13
C ARG A 243 -7.28 9.63 0.22
N GLY A 244 -7.71 8.40 0.47
CA GLY A 244 -8.79 7.75 -0.25
C GLY A 244 -10.16 8.40 -0.07
N LEU A 245 -10.44 9.02 1.08
CA LEU A 245 -11.67 9.81 1.27
C LEU A 245 -11.65 11.03 0.37
N TYR A 246 -10.53 11.76 0.36
CA TYR A 246 -10.34 12.93 -0.50
C TYR A 246 -10.38 12.60 -2.00
N ALA A 247 -9.77 11.48 -2.42
CA ALA A 247 -9.86 11.02 -3.81
C ALA A 247 -11.30 10.66 -4.21
N ALA A 248 -12.05 10.02 -3.30
CA ALA A 248 -13.46 9.75 -3.50
C ALA A 248 -14.27 11.05 -3.64
N SER A 249 -14.04 12.05 -2.79
CA SER A 249 -14.69 13.37 -2.87
C SER A 249 -14.33 14.11 -4.17
N TYR A 250 -13.06 14.14 -4.55
CA TYR A 250 -12.61 14.74 -5.82
C TYR A 250 -13.28 14.08 -7.04
N SER A 251 -13.55 12.77 -6.97
CA SER A 251 -14.21 12.04 -8.04
C SER A 251 -15.71 12.35 -8.19
N LEU A 252 -16.35 13.00 -7.20
CA LEU A 252 -17.76 13.44 -7.27
C LEU A 252 -17.97 14.70 -8.12
N MET A 253 -16.92 15.51 -8.30
CA MET A 253 -16.99 16.87 -8.86
C MET A 253 -17.57 16.94 -10.28
N THR A 254 -17.35 15.93 -11.13
CA THR A 254 -17.78 15.93 -12.54
C THR A 254 -18.73 14.79 -12.84
N SER A 255 -19.38 14.79 -14.01
CA SER A 255 -20.28 13.70 -14.43
C SER A 255 -19.58 12.33 -14.51
N ALA A 256 -18.29 12.31 -14.81
CA ALA A 256 -17.42 11.15 -14.70
C ALA A 256 -16.00 11.54 -14.28
N THR A 257 -15.33 10.67 -13.52
CA THR A 257 -13.91 10.80 -13.19
C THR A 257 -13.21 9.45 -13.36
N ALA A 258 -12.11 9.42 -14.09
CA ALA A 258 -11.24 8.27 -14.26
C ALA A 258 -9.82 8.58 -13.76
N TYR A 259 -9.22 7.66 -13.01
CA TYR A 259 -7.84 7.78 -12.52
C TYR A 259 -7.16 6.39 -12.41
N PRO A 260 -5.84 6.30 -12.60
CA PRO A 260 -5.16 5.00 -12.59
C PRO A 260 -5.13 4.40 -11.19
N VAL A 261 -5.11 3.07 -11.11
CA VAL A 261 -4.95 2.32 -9.86
C VAL A 261 -4.02 1.12 -10.07
N ILE A 262 -3.47 0.56 -8.98
CA ILE A 262 -2.48 -0.54 -9.01
C ILE A 262 -3.18 -1.89 -9.17
N ASN A 263 -4.29 -2.09 -8.46
CA ASN A 263 -4.99 -3.36 -8.35
C ASN A 263 -4.08 -4.51 -7.89
N GLY A 264 -3.75 -4.55 -6.60
CA GLY A 264 -2.91 -5.61 -6.06
C GLY A 264 -2.90 -5.73 -4.54
N THR A 265 -2.70 -6.94 -4.05
CA THR A 265 -2.31 -7.23 -2.67
C THR A 265 -1.00 -7.99 -2.61
N THR A 266 -0.18 -7.68 -1.61
CA THR A 266 1.09 -8.36 -1.35
C THR A 266 1.31 -8.51 0.15
N PHE A 267 1.87 -9.65 0.53
CA PHE A 267 2.22 -9.99 1.91
C PHE A 267 3.72 -10.31 1.99
N TYR A 268 4.45 -9.53 2.77
CA TYR A 268 5.86 -9.74 3.06
C TYR A 268 6.02 -10.53 4.37
N LEU A 269 7.01 -11.41 4.39
CA LEU A 269 7.50 -12.05 5.60
C LEU A 269 8.90 -11.52 5.83
N ASP A 270 9.00 -10.52 6.71
CA ASP A 270 10.27 -9.95 7.11
C ASP A 270 11.01 -11.00 7.97
N ASP A 271 12.34 -11.02 7.88
CA ASP A 271 13.17 -12.03 8.56
C ASP A 271 12.80 -13.47 8.22
N PHE A 272 12.48 -13.76 6.95
CA PHE A 272 12.09 -15.10 6.54
C PHE A 272 12.43 -15.41 5.08
N PRO A 273 13.20 -16.49 4.78
CA PRO A 273 13.86 -17.37 5.74
C PRO A 273 15.07 -16.71 6.41
N SER A 274 15.30 -17.10 7.66
CA SER A 274 16.35 -16.57 8.55
C SER A 274 16.87 -17.67 9.49
N PRO A 275 17.98 -17.42 10.22
CA PRO A 275 18.35 -18.23 11.38
C PRO A 275 17.22 -18.23 12.42
N VAL A 276 17.30 -19.10 13.42
CA VAL A 276 16.35 -18.99 14.55
C VAL A 276 16.68 -17.70 15.31
N PRO A 277 15.73 -16.75 15.42
CA PRO A 277 15.97 -15.51 16.14
C PRO A 277 16.24 -15.81 17.61
N ALA A 278 17.11 -15.00 18.21
CA ALA A 278 17.23 -14.97 19.66
C ALA A 278 15.98 -14.31 20.25
N GLY A 279 15.45 -14.84 21.35
CA GLY A 279 14.25 -14.27 21.94
C GLY A 279 13.75 -15.07 23.13
N ASP A 280 12.82 -14.46 23.86
CA ASP A 280 12.12 -15.15 24.94
C ASP A 280 10.96 -15.99 24.39
N ALA A 281 11.09 -17.30 24.52
CA ALA A 281 10.07 -18.25 24.12
C ALA A 281 8.91 -18.38 25.13
N THR A 282 8.79 -17.48 26.12
CA THR A 282 7.78 -17.55 27.20
C THR A 282 6.38 -17.88 26.67
N TYR A 283 5.88 -17.15 25.68
CA TYR A 283 4.51 -17.34 25.16
C TYR A 283 4.35 -18.61 24.31
N ILE A 284 5.35 -18.94 23.50
CA ILE A 284 5.38 -20.21 22.75
C ILE A 284 5.40 -21.40 23.70
N LYS A 285 6.22 -21.36 24.75
CA LYS A 285 6.28 -22.43 25.77
C LYS A 285 4.98 -22.53 26.56
N ARG A 286 4.39 -21.39 26.94
CA ARG A 286 3.11 -21.33 27.66
C ARG A 286 2.00 -22.07 26.89
N ASP A 287 1.89 -21.84 25.58
CA ASP A 287 0.75 -22.30 24.79
C ASP A 287 0.98 -23.64 24.07
N TYR A 288 2.23 -23.93 23.67
CA TYR A 288 2.56 -25.08 22.84
C TYR A 288 3.60 -26.02 23.48
N ASN A 289 4.26 -25.60 24.55
CA ASN A 289 5.40 -26.32 25.16
C ASN A 289 6.49 -26.69 24.13
N MET A 290 6.78 -25.77 23.20
CA MET A 290 7.75 -25.94 22.10
C MET A 290 8.93 -24.98 22.22
N SER A 291 10.03 -25.30 21.55
CA SER A 291 11.08 -24.32 21.25
C SER A 291 10.62 -23.37 20.13
N ILE A 292 11.31 -22.23 19.96
CA ILE A 292 11.05 -21.28 18.85
C ILE A 292 11.19 -22.00 17.50
N SER A 293 12.24 -22.80 17.33
CA SER A 293 12.51 -23.53 16.09
C SER A 293 11.41 -24.55 15.76
N ASP A 294 10.99 -25.32 16.76
CA ASP A 294 9.94 -26.33 16.58
C ASP A 294 8.59 -25.67 16.28
N PHE A 295 8.27 -24.58 16.97
CA PHE A 295 7.05 -23.82 16.75
C PHE A 295 6.98 -23.25 15.33
N TYR A 296 8.07 -22.65 14.83
CA TYR A 296 8.09 -22.14 13.46
C TYR A 296 7.93 -23.23 12.40
N THR A 297 8.56 -24.38 12.62
CA THR A 297 8.52 -25.48 11.67
C THR A 297 7.17 -26.19 11.66
N ASN A 298 6.54 -26.37 12.82
CA ASN A 298 5.38 -27.23 12.98
C ASN A 298 4.05 -26.50 13.12
N ILE A 299 4.06 -25.19 13.44
CA ILE A 299 2.84 -24.40 13.68
C ILE A 299 2.80 -23.16 12.79
N TRP A 300 3.70 -22.19 12.99
CA TRP A 300 3.62 -20.88 12.33
C TRP A 300 3.68 -20.98 10.79
N TRP A 301 4.69 -21.67 10.24
CA TRP A 301 4.81 -21.80 8.79
C TRP A 301 3.68 -22.62 8.16
N PRO A 302 3.29 -23.80 8.69
CA PRO A 302 2.10 -24.51 8.22
C PRO A 302 0.81 -23.69 8.26
N ASP A 303 0.61 -22.86 9.29
CA ASP A 303 -0.55 -21.98 9.39
C ASP A 303 -0.54 -20.89 8.29
N LEU A 304 0.61 -20.29 8.01
CA LEU A 304 0.74 -19.34 6.89
C LEU A 304 0.52 -20.02 5.54
N LEU A 305 1.04 -21.22 5.33
CA LEU A 305 0.77 -22.01 4.12
C LEU A 305 -0.71 -22.28 3.93
N LYS A 306 -1.44 -22.56 5.02
CA LYS A 306 -2.90 -22.73 4.98
C LYS A 306 -3.62 -21.46 4.54
N LEU A 307 -3.17 -20.27 4.99
CA LEU A 307 -3.72 -19.00 4.51
C LEU A 307 -3.40 -18.77 3.03
N ALA A 308 -2.19 -19.10 2.59
CA ALA A 308 -1.80 -19.04 1.18
C ALA A 308 -2.68 -19.93 0.30
N GLU A 309 -2.90 -21.18 0.70
CA GLU A 309 -3.77 -22.12 -0.01
C GLU A 309 -5.23 -21.63 -0.03
N THR A 310 -5.76 -21.18 1.12
CA THR A 310 -7.17 -20.78 1.25
C THR A 310 -7.49 -19.52 0.47
N TYR A 311 -6.59 -18.53 0.47
CA TYR A 311 -6.87 -17.19 -0.05
C TYR A 311 -6.01 -16.81 -1.27
N GLY A 312 -5.19 -17.72 -1.77
CA GLY A 312 -4.29 -17.50 -2.90
C GLY A 312 -3.17 -16.50 -2.62
N ILE A 313 -2.75 -16.35 -1.36
CA ILE A 313 -1.68 -15.42 -0.97
C ILE A 313 -0.35 -15.92 -1.52
N LYS A 314 0.43 -15.01 -2.09
CA LYS A 314 1.82 -15.27 -2.47
C LYS A 314 2.74 -14.45 -1.57
N TYR A 315 3.41 -15.13 -0.65
CA TYR A 315 4.32 -14.46 0.28
C TYR A 315 5.64 -14.07 -0.41
N THR A 316 6.20 -12.94 0.01
CA THR A 316 7.55 -12.51 -0.36
C THR A 316 8.42 -12.51 0.88
N GLY A 317 9.37 -13.44 0.95
CA GLY A 317 10.22 -13.64 2.11
C GLY A 317 11.51 -12.84 2.04
N GLY A 318 11.70 -11.92 2.99
CA GLY A 318 12.90 -11.11 3.15
C GLY A 318 14.01 -11.87 3.87
N VAL A 319 15.03 -12.29 3.13
CA VAL A 319 16.17 -13.03 3.70
C VAL A 319 17.14 -12.09 4.40
N ILE A 320 17.53 -12.50 5.61
CA ILE A 320 18.75 -12.05 6.28
C ILE A 320 19.69 -13.24 6.47
N GLU A 321 20.99 -13.04 6.33
CA GLU A 321 21.95 -14.15 6.42
C GLU A 321 22.30 -14.48 7.88
N ASN A 322 22.41 -13.47 8.75
CA ASN A 322 22.70 -13.64 10.17
C ASN A 322 22.12 -12.48 11.02
N TYR A 323 22.44 -12.48 12.32
CA TYR A 323 22.03 -11.44 13.29
C TYR A 323 23.25 -10.81 14.01
N GLU A 324 24.45 -10.91 13.41
CA GLU A 324 25.68 -10.34 14.00
C GLU A 324 25.69 -8.81 13.89
N ASP A 325 26.48 -8.13 14.72
CA ASP A 325 26.55 -6.67 14.74
C ASP A 325 27.81 -6.09 14.07
N ASP A 326 28.62 -6.93 13.41
CA ASP A 326 29.78 -6.45 12.64
C ASP A 326 29.33 -5.67 11.40
N THR A 327 29.61 -4.37 11.43
CA THR A 327 29.28 -3.38 10.40
C THR A 327 30.54 -2.77 9.77
N SER A 328 31.70 -3.41 9.97
CA SER A 328 33.01 -3.00 9.43
C SER A 328 33.17 -3.26 7.94
N GLY A 329 32.35 -4.15 7.37
CA GLY A 329 32.44 -4.65 5.99
C GLY A 329 33.19 -5.98 5.85
N ASN A 330 33.67 -6.55 6.96
CA ASN A 330 34.19 -7.91 7.01
C ASN A 330 33.01 -8.89 7.10
N VAL A 331 32.56 -9.38 5.96
CA VAL A 331 31.41 -10.30 5.85
C VAL A 331 31.86 -11.75 5.81
N HIS A 332 31.01 -12.66 6.26
CA HIS A 332 31.27 -14.09 6.32
C HIS A 332 30.00 -14.85 5.99
N SER A 333 30.16 -15.96 5.27
CA SER A 333 28.99 -16.75 4.91
C SER A 333 28.45 -17.54 6.10
N GLN A 334 27.12 -17.55 6.23
CA GLN A 334 26.44 -18.39 7.20
C GLN A 334 26.63 -19.87 6.87
N LYS A 335 27.09 -20.65 7.85
CA LYS A 335 27.42 -22.07 7.65
C LYS A 335 26.21 -22.99 7.78
N ASP A 336 25.32 -22.69 8.72
CA ASP A 336 24.08 -23.46 8.89
C ASP A 336 22.99 -22.93 7.96
N VAL A 337 22.80 -23.65 6.85
CA VAL A 337 21.89 -23.27 5.78
C VAL A 337 20.68 -24.20 5.67
N ASP A 338 20.55 -25.20 6.54
CA ASP A 338 19.51 -26.23 6.39
C ASP A 338 18.12 -25.62 6.60
N ARG A 339 17.98 -24.73 7.58
CA ARG A 339 16.74 -23.98 7.83
C ARG A 339 16.36 -23.06 6.66
N PHE A 340 17.34 -22.36 6.10
CA PHE A 340 17.14 -21.53 4.90
C PHE A 340 16.63 -22.36 3.73
N LYS A 341 17.30 -23.48 3.45
CA LYS A 341 16.92 -24.39 2.36
C LYS A 341 15.52 -24.94 2.58
N TYR A 342 15.15 -25.33 3.79
CA TYR A 342 13.82 -25.84 4.10
C TYR A 342 12.73 -24.79 3.82
N PHE A 343 12.77 -23.66 4.53
CA PHE A 343 11.72 -22.64 4.42
C PHE A 343 11.72 -21.94 3.08
N GLY A 344 12.88 -21.58 2.54
CA GLY A 344 12.97 -20.91 1.24
C GLY A 344 12.49 -21.79 0.09
N LYS A 345 12.81 -23.10 0.10
CA LYS A 345 12.25 -24.02 -0.91
C LYS A 345 10.74 -24.20 -0.76
N SER A 346 10.24 -24.31 0.48
CA SER A 346 8.80 -24.43 0.72
C SER A 346 8.05 -23.17 0.29
N LEU A 347 8.58 -21.99 0.61
CA LEU A 347 8.05 -20.71 0.14
C LEU A 347 7.95 -20.65 -1.38
N LEU A 348 9.02 -21.02 -2.09
CA LEU A 348 9.05 -21.05 -3.56
C LEU A 348 8.13 -22.13 -4.15
N ALA A 349 8.04 -23.31 -3.52
CA ALA A 349 7.15 -24.39 -3.95
C ALA A 349 5.67 -24.00 -3.84
N ASN A 350 5.33 -23.10 -2.91
CA ASN A 350 3.98 -22.59 -2.68
C ASN A 350 3.73 -21.25 -3.40
N GLY A 351 4.50 -20.94 -4.46
CA GLY A 351 4.28 -19.79 -5.33
C GLY A 351 4.73 -18.44 -4.77
N GLY A 352 5.45 -18.43 -3.64
CA GLY A 352 6.09 -17.25 -3.07
C GLY A 352 7.37 -16.83 -3.79
N GLU A 353 8.01 -15.80 -3.25
CA GLU A 353 9.22 -15.16 -3.78
C GLU A 353 10.26 -14.92 -2.67
N ILE A 354 11.55 -14.86 -3.05
CA ILE A 354 12.66 -14.51 -2.16
C ILE A 354 13.06 -13.05 -2.42
N SER A 355 13.20 -12.26 -1.37
CA SER A 355 13.69 -10.88 -1.38
C SER A 355 14.86 -10.69 -0.40
N TYR A 356 15.40 -9.47 -0.36
CA TYR A 356 16.53 -9.09 0.48
C TYR A 356 16.06 -8.28 1.68
N HIS A 357 16.53 -8.60 2.88
CA HIS A 357 16.20 -7.84 4.09
C HIS A 357 17.43 -7.39 4.89
N GLY A 358 18.56 -7.17 4.20
CA GLY A 358 19.85 -6.85 4.82
C GLY A 358 20.67 -8.11 5.13
N TYR A 359 21.99 -7.93 5.31
CA TYR A 359 22.89 -9.05 5.57
C TYR A 359 22.74 -9.59 7.00
N ASN A 360 22.78 -8.67 7.98
CA ASN A 360 22.77 -8.96 9.41
C ASN A 360 21.70 -8.18 10.19
N HIS A 361 20.61 -7.81 9.50
CA HIS A 361 19.52 -6.99 10.03
C HIS A 361 19.96 -5.59 10.56
N GLN A 362 21.13 -5.09 10.14
CA GLN A 362 21.56 -3.72 10.41
C GLN A 362 21.12 -2.79 9.27
N PRO A 363 20.40 -1.69 9.53
CA PRO A 363 20.00 -0.77 8.49
C PRO A 363 21.20 -0.19 7.72
N LEU A 364 21.04 0.06 6.42
CA LEU A 364 22.09 0.67 5.59
C LEU A 364 22.18 2.17 5.89
N THR A 365 22.87 2.50 6.97
CA THR A 365 23.14 3.88 7.41
C THR A 365 24.63 4.11 7.62
N PRO A 366 25.17 5.29 7.24
CA PRO A 366 26.58 5.59 7.40
C PRO A 366 26.95 5.80 8.86
N LYS A 367 28.24 5.70 9.14
CA LYS A 367 28.81 6.05 10.44
C LYS A 367 28.40 7.49 10.84
N GLY A 368 27.92 7.63 12.08
CA GLY A 368 27.55 8.94 12.66
C GLY A 368 26.05 9.16 12.81
N VAL A 369 25.20 8.28 12.26
CA VAL A 369 23.79 8.25 12.64
C VAL A 369 23.67 7.79 14.09
N ASP A 370 23.00 8.60 14.91
CA ASP A 370 22.64 8.26 16.28
C ASP A 370 21.17 7.86 16.32
N TYR A 371 20.91 6.57 16.54
CA TYR A 371 19.57 6.03 16.63
C TYR A 371 18.86 6.38 17.94
N GLY A 372 19.61 6.81 18.97
CA GLY A 372 19.09 7.04 20.31
C GLY A 372 18.29 5.86 20.85
N ASP A 373 17.26 6.15 21.62
CA ASP A 373 16.40 5.15 22.27
C ASP A 373 15.47 4.40 21.30
N GLU A 374 15.35 4.85 20.05
CA GLU A 374 14.48 4.22 19.05
C GLU A 374 15.06 2.88 18.58
N PHE A 375 16.37 2.81 18.35
CA PHE A 375 17.08 1.57 18.01
C PHE A 375 18.41 1.45 18.78
N PRO A 376 18.37 1.21 20.10
CA PRO A 376 19.56 1.31 20.96
C PRO A 376 20.61 0.22 20.68
N THR A 377 20.22 -0.88 20.03
CA THR A 377 21.12 -1.99 19.70
C THR A 377 21.73 -1.88 18.31
N TYR A 378 21.20 -1.00 17.44
CA TYR A 378 21.64 -0.91 16.06
C TYR A 378 22.99 -0.24 15.91
N LYS A 379 23.76 -0.76 14.95
CA LYS A 379 25.09 -0.27 14.58
C LYS A 379 25.02 0.38 13.20
N THR A 380 25.98 1.25 12.94
CA THR A 380 26.09 1.96 11.67
C THR A 380 27.25 1.41 10.85
N TRP A 381 27.06 1.31 9.54
CA TRP A 381 28.09 0.83 8.62
C TRP A 381 29.25 1.80 8.55
N LYS A 382 30.47 1.26 8.60
CA LYS A 382 31.71 2.04 8.58
C LYS A 382 31.75 3.06 7.45
N ASP A 383 31.34 2.64 6.25
CA ASP A 383 31.28 3.43 5.03
C ASP A 383 30.41 2.72 3.96
N LYS A 384 30.22 3.36 2.80
CA LYS A 384 29.49 2.80 1.65
C LYS A 384 30.12 1.50 1.12
N LYS A 385 31.42 1.29 1.29
CA LYS A 385 32.09 0.05 0.86
C LYS A 385 31.70 -1.10 1.77
N ALA A 386 31.61 -0.87 3.08
CA ALA A 386 31.12 -1.86 4.03
C ALA A 386 29.67 -2.28 3.74
N MET A 387 28.78 -1.31 3.48
CA MET A 387 27.41 -1.58 3.02
C MET A 387 27.40 -2.43 1.74
N ALA A 388 28.23 -2.09 0.76
CA ALA A 388 28.30 -2.83 -0.50
C ALA A 388 28.82 -4.27 -0.28
N SER A 389 29.80 -4.48 0.60
CA SER A 389 30.26 -5.83 0.95
C SER A 389 29.12 -6.68 1.52
N ALA A 390 28.33 -6.11 2.43
CA ALA A 390 27.18 -6.78 3.05
C ALA A 390 26.11 -7.20 2.03
N ILE A 391 25.70 -6.27 1.16
CA ILE A 391 24.72 -6.57 0.13
C ILE A 391 25.27 -7.55 -0.92
N SER A 392 26.55 -7.44 -1.28
CA SER A 392 27.18 -8.40 -2.20
C SER A 392 27.16 -9.82 -1.64
N GLU A 393 27.43 -9.98 -0.35
CA GLU A 393 27.40 -11.29 0.31
C GLU A 393 25.99 -11.85 0.39
N LEU A 394 25.01 -11.03 0.79
CA LEU A 394 23.60 -11.43 0.80
C LEU A 394 23.11 -11.89 -0.58
N LEU A 395 23.47 -11.18 -1.66
CA LEU A 395 23.14 -11.55 -3.03
C LEU A 395 23.81 -12.87 -3.44
N ARG A 396 25.08 -13.06 -3.07
CA ARG A 396 25.81 -14.31 -3.31
C ARG A 396 25.15 -15.49 -2.59
N PHE A 397 24.88 -15.34 -1.30
CA PHE A 397 24.28 -16.35 -0.43
C PHE A 397 22.90 -16.78 -0.94
N THR A 398 22.00 -15.83 -1.17
CA THR A 398 20.65 -16.10 -1.69
C THR A 398 20.67 -16.73 -3.08
N LYS A 399 21.57 -16.31 -3.97
CA LYS A 399 21.73 -16.91 -5.31
C LYS A 399 22.24 -18.35 -5.26
N GLU A 400 23.13 -18.66 -4.32
CA GLU A 400 23.63 -20.03 -4.11
C GLU A 400 22.53 -20.96 -3.60
N LEU A 401 21.74 -20.51 -2.63
CA LEU A 401 20.66 -21.31 -2.05
C LEU A 401 19.43 -21.42 -2.96
N PHE A 402 19.10 -20.34 -3.66
CA PHE A 402 17.89 -20.21 -4.47
C PHE A 402 18.24 -19.72 -5.89
N PRO A 403 18.89 -20.55 -6.73
CA PRO A 403 19.39 -20.14 -8.04
C PRO A 403 18.27 -19.82 -9.05
N LYS A 404 17.03 -20.20 -8.76
CA LYS A 404 15.86 -19.94 -9.59
C LYS A 404 14.93 -18.91 -8.93
N GLY A 405 14.13 -18.24 -9.75
CA GLY A 405 13.12 -17.26 -9.33
C GLY A 405 13.66 -15.84 -9.19
N GLU A 406 12.74 -14.89 -9.31
CA GLU A 406 13.02 -13.45 -9.21
C GLU A 406 13.48 -13.10 -7.80
N LYS A 407 14.44 -12.18 -7.71
CA LYS A 407 15.04 -11.65 -6.48
C LYS A 407 15.46 -10.20 -6.76
N SER A 408 14.52 -9.28 -6.59
CA SER A 408 14.70 -7.89 -7.04
C SER A 408 14.24 -6.86 -5.99
N ILE A 409 13.66 -7.33 -4.88
CA ILE A 409 13.08 -6.48 -3.85
C ILE A 409 14.05 -6.36 -2.69
N TYR A 410 14.30 -5.13 -2.25
CA TYR A 410 14.99 -4.84 -1.00
C TYR A 410 14.02 -4.30 0.04
N ILE A 411 14.01 -4.91 1.22
CA ILE A 411 13.23 -4.53 2.37
C ILE A 411 14.22 -3.96 3.39
N PRO A 412 14.21 -2.65 3.71
CA PRO A 412 15.15 -2.12 4.69
C PRO A 412 14.87 -2.68 6.10
N PRO A 413 15.88 -3.16 6.84
CA PRO A 413 15.72 -3.55 8.24
C PRO A 413 15.03 -2.45 9.04
N SER A 414 13.96 -2.81 9.77
CA SER A 414 13.12 -1.87 10.53
C SER A 414 12.60 -0.66 9.73
N ASN A 415 12.47 -0.80 8.41
CA ASN A 415 12.10 0.30 7.50
C ASN A 415 13.11 1.46 7.46
N VAL A 416 14.33 1.28 7.95
CA VAL A 416 15.36 2.33 7.99
C VAL A 416 16.30 2.20 6.80
N LEU A 417 16.41 3.28 6.02
CA LEU A 417 17.35 3.38 4.90
C LEU A 417 17.85 4.81 4.77
N SER A 418 19.16 5.01 4.88
CA SER A 418 19.76 6.33 4.60
C SER A 418 19.82 6.61 3.10
N LYS A 419 19.99 7.88 2.75
CA LYS A 419 20.27 8.30 1.37
C LYS A 419 21.49 7.57 0.81
N GLU A 420 22.57 7.48 1.58
CA GLU A 420 23.81 6.80 1.20
C GLU A 420 23.60 5.30 0.98
N GLY A 421 22.78 4.67 1.82
CA GLY A 421 22.39 3.26 1.67
C GLY A 421 21.60 3.04 0.38
N ARG A 422 20.62 3.91 0.10
CA ARG A 422 19.82 3.86 -1.14
C ARG A 422 20.70 4.05 -2.38
N GLU A 423 21.66 4.97 -2.33
CA GLU A 423 22.65 5.17 -3.40
C GLU A 423 23.49 3.91 -3.63
N VAL A 424 23.96 3.24 -2.57
CA VAL A 424 24.68 1.96 -2.68
C VAL A 424 23.84 0.90 -3.38
N LEU A 425 22.58 0.74 -2.98
CA LEU A 425 21.64 -0.19 -3.63
C LEU A 425 21.52 0.10 -5.13
N ARG A 426 21.25 1.36 -5.47
CA ARG A 426 20.98 1.77 -6.85
C ARG A 426 22.20 1.67 -7.77
N GLU A 427 23.37 2.08 -7.30
CA GLU A 427 24.58 2.17 -8.13
C GLU A 427 25.29 0.83 -8.30
N LYS A 428 25.28 -0.01 -7.26
CA LYS A 428 26.09 -1.24 -7.23
C LYS A 428 25.30 -2.51 -7.48
N PHE A 429 23.99 -2.49 -7.23
CA PHE A 429 23.15 -3.70 -7.27
C PHE A 429 21.95 -3.49 -8.19
N PRO A 430 22.16 -3.36 -9.51
CA PRO A 430 21.09 -3.12 -10.46
C PRO A 430 20.10 -4.28 -10.55
N GLU A 431 20.37 -5.46 -9.97
CA GLU A 431 19.37 -6.53 -9.82
C GLU A 431 18.23 -6.13 -8.86
N ILE A 432 18.50 -5.27 -7.88
CA ILE A 432 17.50 -4.70 -6.99
C ILE A 432 16.73 -3.62 -7.76
N LYS A 433 15.49 -3.93 -8.11
CA LYS A 433 14.60 -3.06 -8.91
C LYS A 433 13.67 -2.22 -8.06
N SER A 434 13.42 -2.64 -6.82
CA SER A 434 12.42 -2.01 -5.99
C SER A 434 12.74 -2.10 -4.50
N ILE A 435 12.30 -1.08 -3.77
CA ILE A 435 12.38 -1.03 -2.31
C ILE A 435 10.97 -1.16 -1.74
N ALA A 436 10.77 -2.05 -0.78
CA ALA A 436 9.53 -2.21 -0.02
C ALA A 436 9.76 -1.83 1.44
N SER A 437 9.59 -0.55 1.76
CA SER A 437 9.74 0.04 3.09
C SER A 437 8.37 0.42 3.65
N ASN A 438 8.23 1.53 4.38
CA ASN A 438 6.99 1.91 5.06
C ASN A 438 6.19 2.95 4.27
N TYR A 439 4.85 2.92 4.38
CA TYR A 439 4.01 4.00 3.87
C TYR A 439 4.01 5.23 4.77
N PHE A 440 4.19 5.07 6.08
CA PHE A 440 4.14 6.18 7.02
C PHE A 440 5.52 6.74 7.36
N PRO A 441 5.67 8.07 7.47
CA PRO A 441 6.91 8.69 7.93
C PRO A 441 7.20 8.33 9.39
N GLY A 442 8.48 8.34 9.74
CA GLY A 442 8.99 8.14 11.09
C GLY A 442 10.40 8.72 11.17
N LYS A 443 10.98 8.79 12.37
CA LYS A 443 12.24 9.54 12.61
C LYS A 443 13.40 9.05 11.73
N PHE A 444 13.54 7.73 11.59
CA PHE A 444 14.55 7.09 10.72
C PHE A 444 13.94 6.35 9.52
N THR A 445 12.62 6.33 9.44
CA THR A 445 11.88 5.55 8.46
C THR A 445 12.11 6.08 7.05
N TYR A 446 12.51 5.20 6.15
CA TYR A 446 12.44 5.46 4.72
C TYR A 446 11.00 5.30 4.26
N SER A 447 10.21 6.36 4.41
CA SER A 447 8.82 6.38 3.94
C SER A 447 8.75 6.58 2.45
N GLN A 448 7.83 5.88 1.79
CA GLN A 448 7.68 5.91 0.34
C GLN A 448 6.28 6.35 -0.08
N GLU A 449 6.15 6.70 -1.35
CA GLU A 449 4.89 6.76 -2.10
C GLU A 449 4.92 5.65 -3.17
N PHE A 450 3.79 5.34 -3.83
CA PHE A 450 3.78 4.35 -4.92
C PHE A 450 4.27 4.98 -6.23
N GLU A 451 5.57 4.91 -6.51
CA GLU A 451 6.15 5.62 -7.65
C GLU A 451 7.35 4.94 -8.31
N VAL A 452 7.70 5.44 -9.49
CA VAL A 452 9.02 5.22 -10.10
C VAL A 452 9.82 6.50 -9.84
N ALA A 453 10.85 6.38 -9.00
CA ALA A 453 11.75 7.48 -8.68
C ALA A 453 12.54 7.93 -9.92
N ASP A 454 13.14 9.12 -9.88
CA ASP A 454 13.87 9.70 -11.02
C ASP A 454 15.08 8.87 -11.48
N ASP A 455 15.65 8.07 -10.59
CA ASP A 455 16.71 7.12 -10.93
C ASP A 455 16.18 5.75 -11.41
N GLY A 456 14.87 5.58 -11.53
CA GLY A 456 14.21 4.36 -11.98
C GLY A 456 14.00 3.30 -10.90
N MET A 457 14.34 3.58 -9.63
CA MET A 457 13.97 2.70 -8.52
C MET A 457 12.45 2.70 -8.35
N ILE A 458 11.85 1.53 -8.18
CA ILE A 458 10.42 1.41 -7.92
C ILE A 458 10.20 1.45 -6.40
N GLU A 459 9.45 2.45 -5.94
CA GLU A 459 9.10 2.63 -4.54
C GLU A 459 7.73 1.95 -4.30
N GLN A 460 7.67 0.95 -3.42
CA GLN A 460 6.44 0.21 -3.09
C GLN A 460 6.22 0.12 -1.58
N PRO A 461 5.65 1.17 -0.94
CA PRO A 461 5.46 1.19 0.50
C PRO A 461 4.59 0.03 1.02
N ARG A 462 4.85 -0.40 2.25
CA ARG A 462 4.03 -1.32 3.03
C ARG A 462 3.09 -0.53 3.93
N ILE A 463 1.79 -0.82 3.83
CA ILE A 463 0.72 0.01 4.40
C ILE A 463 0.37 -0.41 5.84
N VAL A 464 0.32 -1.72 6.10
CA VAL A 464 -0.06 -2.28 7.41
C VAL A 464 0.88 -3.41 7.82
N SER A 465 0.92 -3.73 9.11
CA SER A 465 1.76 -4.79 9.65
C SER A 465 1.08 -5.61 10.73
N GLY A 466 1.66 -6.77 11.03
CA GLY A 466 1.23 -7.60 12.16
C GLY A 466 -0.06 -8.37 11.90
N ALA A 467 -0.44 -9.22 12.85
CA ALA A 467 -1.55 -10.15 12.72
C ALA A 467 -2.92 -9.55 13.10
N SER A 468 -2.94 -8.50 13.92
CA SER A 468 -4.16 -7.87 14.41
C SER A 468 -4.16 -6.38 14.06
N TRP A 469 -5.12 -5.95 13.25
CA TRP A 469 -5.20 -4.55 12.80
C TRP A 469 -6.07 -3.70 13.72
N ASP A 470 -5.51 -2.59 14.19
CA ASP A 470 -6.20 -1.58 14.97
C ASP A 470 -7.11 -0.68 14.10
N ALA A 471 -7.72 0.32 14.73
CA ALA A 471 -8.63 1.25 14.05
C ALA A 471 -7.91 2.05 12.95
N TYR A 472 -6.69 2.53 13.22
CA TYR A 472 -5.89 3.32 12.27
C TYR A 472 -5.51 2.49 11.04
N SER A 473 -5.04 1.26 11.26
CA SER A 473 -4.71 0.30 10.20
C SER A 473 -5.92 -0.01 9.32
N LYS A 474 -7.10 -0.22 9.94
CA LYS A 474 -8.35 -0.49 9.21
C LYS A 474 -8.83 0.70 8.39
N LEU A 475 -8.74 1.91 8.93
CA LEU A 475 -9.05 3.14 8.20
C LEU A 475 -8.09 3.33 7.03
N THR A 476 -6.79 3.08 7.24
CA THR A 476 -5.77 3.20 6.22
C THR A 476 -5.99 2.20 5.08
N VAL A 477 -6.25 0.92 5.39
CA VAL A 477 -6.58 -0.08 4.36
C VAL A 477 -7.82 0.34 3.57
N PHE A 478 -8.88 0.79 4.25
CA PHE A 478 -10.07 1.31 3.58
C PHE A 478 -9.76 2.50 2.65
N SER A 479 -8.92 3.44 3.11
CA SER A 479 -8.48 4.59 2.34
C SER A 479 -7.68 4.17 1.10
N GLU A 480 -6.68 3.30 1.25
CA GLU A 480 -5.81 2.85 0.15
C GLU A 480 -6.55 1.97 -0.88
N LEU A 481 -7.59 1.25 -0.46
CA LEU A 481 -8.52 0.58 -1.38
C LEU A 481 -9.28 1.57 -2.28
N ASN A 482 -9.55 2.79 -1.81
CA ASN A 482 -10.27 3.81 -2.60
C ASN A 482 -9.32 4.80 -3.31
N MET A 483 -8.04 4.86 -2.90
CA MET A 483 -7.01 5.66 -3.57
C MET A 483 -6.29 4.88 -4.67
N HIS A 484 -5.56 3.83 -4.29
CA HIS A 484 -4.68 3.08 -5.20
C HIS A 484 -5.24 1.71 -5.58
N TYR A 485 -6.35 1.29 -4.95
CA TYR A 485 -6.90 -0.06 -5.05
C TYR A 485 -5.82 -1.12 -4.71
N VAL A 486 -5.14 -0.91 -3.57
CA VAL A 486 -3.97 -1.69 -3.16
C VAL A 486 -3.99 -2.03 -1.68
N THR A 487 -3.36 -3.13 -1.29
CA THR A 487 -3.00 -3.40 0.11
C THR A 487 -1.66 -4.11 0.19
N THR A 488 -0.70 -3.53 0.91
CA THR A 488 0.61 -4.12 1.16
C THR A 488 0.79 -4.34 2.66
N HIS A 489 1.16 -5.56 3.03
CA HIS A 489 1.25 -5.99 4.42
C HIS A 489 2.60 -6.65 4.71
N PHE A 490 3.08 -6.57 5.96
CA PHE A 490 4.20 -7.39 6.42
C PHE A 490 3.96 -8.02 7.80
N LEU A 491 4.51 -9.21 7.99
CA LEU A 491 4.50 -9.98 9.23
C LEU A 491 5.93 -10.37 9.57
N HIS A 492 6.24 -10.48 10.86
CA HIS A 492 7.52 -11.05 11.29
C HIS A 492 7.28 -12.37 12.04
N PRO A 493 8.21 -13.33 11.94
CA PRO A 493 8.15 -14.54 12.74
C PRO A 493 8.27 -14.23 14.24
N ASP A 494 8.98 -13.18 14.65
CA ASP A 494 9.18 -12.80 16.05
C ASP A 494 8.01 -12.04 16.70
N ASP A 495 6.96 -11.68 15.95
CA ASP A 495 5.75 -11.06 16.51
C ASP A 495 5.12 -11.91 17.64
N VAL A 496 5.33 -13.23 17.62
CA VAL A 496 4.86 -14.17 18.66
C VAL A 496 5.70 -14.15 19.94
N MET A 497 6.77 -13.37 19.98
CA MET A 497 7.68 -13.20 21.12
C MET A 497 7.65 -11.77 21.68
N ASP A 498 7.18 -10.80 20.89
CA ASP A 498 7.09 -9.39 21.27
C ASP A 498 5.70 -9.05 21.87
N GLU A 499 5.68 -8.60 23.14
CA GLU A 499 4.43 -8.24 23.83
C GLU A 499 3.69 -7.09 23.16
N ASP A 500 4.41 -6.10 22.62
CA ASP A 500 3.83 -4.93 21.96
C ASP A 500 3.17 -5.32 20.62
N ARG A 501 3.61 -6.44 20.04
CA ARG A 501 3.03 -7.04 18.83
C ARG A 501 2.02 -8.14 19.11
N GLY A 502 1.63 -8.31 20.37
CA GLY A 502 0.55 -9.18 20.79
C GLY A 502 0.95 -10.59 21.17
N ALA A 503 2.24 -10.89 21.41
CA ALA A 503 2.70 -12.20 21.85
C ALA A 503 1.93 -12.74 23.08
N LYS A 504 1.56 -11.85 24.01
CA LYS A 504 0.78 -12.19 25.20
C LYS A 504 -0.59 -12.80 24.88
N LEU A 505 -1.21 -12.42 23.76
CA LEU A 505 -2.48 -12.97 23.28
C LEU A 505 -2.35 -14.43 22.82
N GLY A 506 -1.14 -14.87 22.45
CA GLY A 506 -0.86 -16.20 21.91
C GLY A 506 -1.14 -16.33 20.42
N TRP A 507 -0.37 -17.18 19.74
CA TRP A 507 -0.43 -17.33 18.28
C TRP A 507 -1.82 -17.73 17.76
N SER A 508 -2.53 -18.62 18.45
CA SER A 508 -3.89 -19.02 18.03
C SER A 508 -4.83 -17.83 17.84
N LYS A 509 -4.76 -16.83 18.73
CA LYS A 509 -5.54 -15.59 18.62
C LYS A 509 -5.04 -14.71 17.48
N LEU A 510 -3.73 -14.49 17.39
CA LEU A 510 -3.10 -13.69 16.33
C LEU A 510 -3.42 -14.26 14.94
N TYR A 511 -3.23 -15.57 14.76
CA TYR A 511 -3.58 -16.28 13.53
C TYR A 511 -5.06 -16.11 13.17
N LYS A 512 -5.95 -16.24 14.16
CA LYS A 512 -7.39 -16.08 13.92
C LYS A 512 -7.76 -14.64 13.53
N ASP A 513 -7.14 -13.65 14.17
CA ASP A 513 -7.33 -12.25 13.79
C ASP A 513 -6.85 -12.01 12.36
N PHE A 514 -5.64 -12.46 12.03
CA PHE A 514 -5.08 -12.27 10.70
C PHE A 514 -5.93 -12.94 9.62
N GLN A 515 -6.40 -14.16 9.90
CA GLN A 515 -7.37 -14.85 9.03
C GLN A 515 -8.63 -14.00 8.81
N ASN A 516 -9.19 -13.40 9.86
CA ASN A 516 -10.41 -12.60 9.77
C ASN A 516 -10.17 -11.29 8.99
N GLU A 517 -9.01 -10.65 9.15
CA GLU A 517 -8.64 -9.44 8.40
C GLU A 517 -8.49 -9.75 6.90
N ILE A 518 -7.81 -10.84 6.55
CA ILE A 518 -7.69 -11.32 5.16
C ILE A 518 -9.05 -11.66 4.56
N GLU A 519 -9.89 -12.40 5.30
CA GLU A 519 -11.24 -12.77 4.86
C GLU A 519 -12.09 -11.52 4.60
N SER A 520 -12.03 -10.55 5.52
CA SER A 520 -12.75 -9.28 5.40
C SER A 520 -12.27 -8.47 4.20
N LEU A 521 -10.95 -8.40 3.98
CA LEU A 521 -10.35 -7.73 2.82
C LEU A 521 -10.84 -8.34 1.52
N TYR A 522 -10.68 -9.65 1.33
CA TYR A 522 -11.04 -10.32 0.08
C TYR A 522 -12.54 -10.47 -0.14
N LYS A 523 -13.37 -10.36 0.90
CA LYS A 523 -14.82 -10.21 0.74
C LYS A 523 -15.19 -8.86 0.13
N VAL A 524 -14.49 -7.79 0.49
CA VAL A 524 -14.74 -6.43 -0.01
C VAL A 524 -14.16 -6.22 -1.41
N VAL A 525 -13.00 -6.81 -1.70
CA VAL A 525 -12.32 -6.71 -3.00
C VAL A 525 -11.98 -8.09 -3.58
N PRO A 526 -12.98 -8.88 -4.01
CA PRO A 526 -12.75 -10.26 -4.46
C PRO A 526 -11.87 -10.35 -5.71
N ASN A 527 -11.92 -9.33 -6.58
CA ASN A 527 -11.19 -9.21 -7.84
C ASN A 527 -9.78 -8.60 -7.69
N ILE A 528 -9.35 -8.21 -6.48
CA ILE A 528 -7.99 -7.68 -6.28
C ILE A 528 -6.95 -8.76 -6.59
N ARG A 529 -5.85 -8.40 -7.28
CA ARG A 529 -4.85 -9.40 -7.67
C ARG A 529 -3.94 -9.78 -6.50
N ARG A 530 -3.61 -11.06 -6.35
CA ARG A 530 -2.65 -11.55 -5.34
C ARG A 530 -1.25 -11.66 -5.96
N LEU A 531 -0.36 -10.76 -5.57
CA LEU A 531 0.92 -10.51 -6.21
C LEU A 531 2.07 -10.84 -5.27
N THR A 532 3.17 -11.39 -5.82
CA THR A 532 4.47 -11.35 -5.13
C THR A 532 5.00 -9.90 -5.10
N GLY A 533 6.06 -9.64 -4.33
CA GLY A 533 6.68 -8.32 -4.23
C GLY A 533 7.20 -7.80 -5.57
N SER A 534 7.74 -8.67 -6.44
CA SER A 534 8.12 -8.26 -7.80
C SER A 534 6.92 -7.99 -8.70
N GLU A 535 5.88 -8.82 -8.63
CA GLU A 535 4.65 -8.59 -9.40
C GLU A 535 3.97 -7.27 -8.97
N MET A 536 4.01 -6.93 -7.68
CA MET A 536 3.57 -5.63 -7.15
C MET A 536 4.41 -4.48 -7.69
N ALA A 537 5.75 -4.58 -7.63
CA ALA A 537 6.63 -3.55 -8.16
C ALA A 537 6.38 -3.31 -9.68
N GLY A 538 6.18 -4.37 -10.45
CA GLY A 538 5.78 -4.24 -11.87
C GLY A 538 4.40 -3.61 -12.07
N ALA A 539 3.46 -3.84 -11.15
CA ALA A 539 2.14 -3.18 -11.16
C ALA A 539 2.25 -1.70 -10.81
N VAL A 540 3.01 -1.35 -9.76
CA VAL A 540 3.33 0.04 -9.38
C VAL A 540 3.97 0.76 -10.56
N GLN A 541 4.94 0.14 -11.25
CA GLN A 541 5.60 0.76 -12.40
C GLN A 541 4.63 1.10 -13.54
N ARG A 542 3.65 0.23 -13.84
CA ARG A 542 2.63 0.51 -14.88
C ARG A 542 1.65 1.58 -14.43
N TYR A 543 1.23 1.55 -13.17
CA TYR A 543 0.40 2.59 -12.56
C TYR A 543 1.09 3.96 -12.60
N ALA A 544 2.35 4.01 -12.13
CA ALA A 544 3.18 5.19 -11.97
C ALA A 544 3.35 6.01 -13.25
N ILE A 545 3.40 5.32 -14.41
CA ILE A 545 3.66 5.97 -15.70
C ILE A 545 2.41 6.20 -16.54
N LEU A 546 1.26 5.60 -16.18
CA LEU A 546 0.04 5.73 -16.97
C LEU A 546 -0.45 7.17 -16.94
N THR A 547 -0.81 7.72 -18.10
CA THR A 547 -1.60 8.97 -18.19
C THR A 547 -2.99 8.64 -18.72
N ILE A 548 -3.97 9.45 -18.32
CA ILE A 548 -5.36 9.28 -18.75
C ILE A 548 -5.84 10.59 -19.34
N ASN A 549 -6.16 10.59 -20.63
CA ASN A 549 -6.93 11.65 -21.25
C ASN A 549 -8.39 11.18 -21.36
N GLN A 550 -9.26 11.85 -20.61
CA GLN A 550 -10.68 11.55 -20.54
C GLN A 550 -11.47 12.57 -21.38
N ASN A 551 -12.30 12.08 -22.30
CA ASN A 551 -13.23 12.90 -23.06
C ASN A 551 -14.67 12.39 -22.94
N ARG A 552 -15.61 13.29 -22.65
CA ARG A 552 -17.04 12.97 -22.67
C ARG A 552 -17.59 13.22 -24.08
N THR A 553 -18.37 12.27 -24.58
CA THR A 553 -19.07 12.37 -25.87
C THR A 553 -20.57 12.30 -25.64
N ASP A 554 -21.36 12.60 -26.68
CA ASP A 554 -22.83 12.44 -26.65
C ASP A 554 -23.27 11.01 -26.32
N THR A 555 -22.42 10.02 -26.61
CA THR A 555 -22.70 8.59 -26.44
C THR A 555 -22.08 7.96 -25.19
N GLY A 556 -21.19 8.66 -24.48
CA GLY A 556 -20.51 8.12 -23.30
C GLY A 556 -19.13 8.72 -23.02
N LEU A 557 -18.20 7.87 -22.57
CA LEU A 557 -16.85 8.24 -22.12
C LEU A 557 -15.79 7.58 -23.01
N GLU A 558 -14.85 8.38 -23.51
CA GLU A 558 -13.67 7.90 -24.23
C GLU A 558 -12.42 8.16 -23.38
N LEU A 559 -11.57 7.13 -23.24
CA LEU A 559 -10.30 7.21 -22.54
C LEU A 559 -9.15 6.90 -23.50
N GLU A 560 -8.17 7.80 -23.56
CA GLU A 560 -6.88 7.54 -24.18
C GLU A 560 -5.81 7.40 -23.08
N LEU A 561 -5.21 6.21 -23.03
CA LEU A 561 -4.24 5.82 -22.01
C LEU A 561 -2.81 5.96 -22.58
N GLY A 562 -2.08 6.97 -22.12
CA GLY A 562 -0.67 7.16 -22.46
C GLY A 562 0.24 6.25 -21.64
N ASN A 563 1.40 5.90 -22.20
CA ASN A 563 2.33 4.90 -21.64
C ASN A 563 1.64 3.55 -21.30
N PHE A 564 0.66 3.16 -22.11
CA PHE A 564 -0.06 1.88 -21.92
C PHE A 564 0.83 0.69 -22.31
N HIS A 565 0.92 -0.31 -21.42
CA HIS A 565 1.69 -1.54 -21.66
C HIS A 565 0.89 -2.79 -21.32
N ASN A 566 0.35 -3.45 -22.34
CA ASN A 566 -0.44 -4.70 -22.30
C ASN A 566 -1.78 -4.59 -21.58
N GLN A 567 -1.78 -4.09 -20.35
CA GLN A 567 -2.94 -3.99 -19.47
C GLN A 567 -2.74 -2.83 -18.49
N ALA A 568 -3.83 -2.14 -18.15
CA ALA A 568 -3.86 -1.11 -17.13
C ALA A 568 -5.16 -1.19 -16.32
N TYR A 569 -5.13 -0.67 -15.08
CA TYR A 569 -6.30 -0.58 -14.23
C TYR A 569 -6.64 0.87 -13.95
N VAL A 570 -7.92 1.20 -14.09
CA VAL A 570 -8.43 2.56 -13.93
C VAL A 570 -9.68 2.50 -13.07
N MET A 571 -9.72 3.29 -12.01
CA MET A 571 -10.94 3.53 -11.24
C MET A 571 -11.81 4.50 -12.02
N ILE A 572 -13.10 4.19 -12.18
CA ILE A 572 -14.07 5.05 -12.86
C ILE A 572 -15.25 5.28 -11.95
N ARG A 573 -15.53 6.55 -11.64
CA ARG A 573 -16.82 6.96 -11.06
C ARG A 573 -17.69 7.61 -12.13
N LEU A 574 -18.90 7.08 -12.31
CA LEU A 574 -19.92 7.64 -13.20
C LEU A 574 -21.01 8.32 -12.36
N ASN A 575 -20.89 9.62 -12.12
CA ASN A 575 -21.87 10.36 -11.33
C ASN A 575 -23.18 10.62 -12.08
N GLU A 576 -23.16 10.53 -13.41
CA GLU A 576 -24.34 10.67 -14.26
C GLU A 576 -24.40 9.57 -15.32
N GLY A 577 -25.52 8.85 -15.32
CA GLY A 577 -25.83 7.72 -16.20
C GLY A 577 -25.23 6.40 -15.73
N GLU A 578 -25.55 5.34 -16.48
CA GLU A 578 -25.08 3.97 -16.20
C GLU A 578 -24.20 3.44 -17.36
N PRO A 579 -23.18 2.61 -17.08
CA PRO A 579 -22.32 2.10 -18.13
C PRO A 579 -23.07 1.10 -19.04
N GLY A 580 -22.93 1.31 -20.34
CA GLY A 580 -23.38 0.43 -21.40
C GLY A 580 -22.25 -0.47 -21.92
N LYS A 581 -22.15 -0.60 -23.25
CA LYS A 581 -21.11 -1.41 -23.88
C LYS A 581 -19.73 -0.78 -23.68
N VAL A 582 -18.75 -1.65 -23.39
CA VAL A 582 -17.33 -1.27 -23.24
C VAL A 582 -16.52 -1.87 -24.39
N LYS A 583 -15.65 -1.07 -24.99
CA LYS A 583 -14.64 -1.50 -25.98
C LYS A 583 -13.25 -1.19 -25.45
N GLY A 584 -12.26 -2.03 -25.77
CA GLY A 584 -10.88 -1.84 -25.34
C GLY A 584 -10.59 -2.23 -23.88
N GLY A 585 -11.54 -2.84 -23.19
CA GLY A 585 -11.40 -3.28 -21.81
C GLY A 585 -12.67 -3.95 -21.27
N LYS A 586 -12.64 -4.27 -19.99
CA LYS A 586 -13.77 -4.79 -19.23
C LYS A 586 -14.01 -3.91 -18.01
N LEU A 587 -15.25 -3.53 -17.78
CA LEU A 587 -15.66 -2.76 -16.61
C LEU A 587 -16.34 -3.69 -15.60
N GLU A 588 -15.88 -3.65 -14.35
CA GLU A 588 -16.42 -4.40 -13.24
C GLU A 588 -17.03 -3.44 -12.22
N HIS A 589 -18.27 -3.70 -11.79
CA HIS A 589 -18.93 -2.91 -10.75
C HIS A 589 -18.30 -3.22 -9.39
N LEU A 590 -18.00 -2.17 -8.61
CA LEU A 590 -17.45 -2.30 -7.26
C LEU A 590 -18.52 -1.98 -6.21
N THR A 591 -19.03 -0.75 -6.23
CA THR A 591 -20.13 -0.30 -5.36
C THR A 591 -20.79 0.94 -5.94
N GLY A 592 -22.08 1.14 -5.69
CA GLY A 592 -22.83 2.31 -6.17
C GLY A 592 -22.52 2.65 -7.63
N ASN A 593 -21.87 3.78 -7.85
CA ASN A 593 -21.48 4.26 -9.17
C ASN A 593 -19.96 4.20 -9.46
N LEU A 594 -19.23 3.35 -8.71
CA LEU A 594 -17.81 3.13 -8.81
C LEU A 594 -17.50 1.79 -9.49
N TYR A 595 -16.56 1.82 -10.42
CA TYR A 595 -16.21 0.70 -11.28
C TYR A 595 -14.69 0.56 -11.43
N LEU A 596 -14.21 -0.67 -11.59
CA LEU A 596 -12.85 -0.97 -12.00
C LEU A 596 -12.82 -1.28 -13.49
N LEU A 597 -12.09 -0.50 -14.27
CA LEU A 597 -11.78 -0.80 -15.65
C LEU A 597 -10.47 -1.58 -15.73
N GLU A 598 -10.54 -2.80 -16.26
CA GLU A 598 -9.39 -3.52 -16.79
C GLU A 598 -9.25 -3.17 -18.28
N ALA A 599 -8.34 -2.24 -18.58
CA ALA A 599 -8.05 -1.84 -19.95
C ALA A 599 -7.11 -2.84 -20.63
N THR A 600 -7.48 -3.29 -21.83
CA THR A 600 -6.69 -4.20 -22.69
C THR A 600 -6.23 -3.50 -23.98
N SER A 601 -6.55 -2.22 -24.12
CA SER A 601 -6.21 -1.33 -25.23
C SER A 601 -5.89 0.06 -24.67
N ALA A 602 -5.00 0.78 -25.35
CA ALA A 602 -4.72 2.19 -25.04
C ALA A 602 -5.91 3.11 -25.32
N LYS A 603 -6.89 2.66 -26.10
CA LYS A 603 -8.14 3.39 -26.35
C LYS A 603 -9.32 2.57 -25.84
N VAL A 604 -10.12 3.17 -24.97
CA VAL A 604 -11.28 2.56 -24.34
C VAL A 604 -12.51 3.44 -24.55
N SER A 605 -13.61 2.85 -24.99
CA SER A 605 -14.91 3.51 -25.14
C SER A 605 -15.91 2.87 -24.20
N ILE A 606 -16.63 3.67 -23.41
CA ILE A 606 -17.68 3.24 -22.49
C ILE A 606 -18.95 4.00 -22.87
N GLU A 607 -19.95 3.30 -23.38
CA GLU A 607 -21.28 3.92 -23.56
C GLU A 607 -21.84 4.31 -22.19
N VAL A 608 -22.54 5.45 -22.10
CA VAL A 608 -23.21 5.86 -20.86
C VAL A 608 -24.67 6.18 -21.17
N LYS A 609 -25.58 5.48 -20.50
CA LYS A 609 -27.03 5.52 -20.73
C LYS A 609 -27.75 6.42 -19.74
#